data_AF-A0A949YDW7-F1
#
_entry.id   AF-A0A949YDW7-F1
#
_cell.length_a   1.000
_cell.length_b   1.000
_cell.length_c   1.000
_cell.angle_alpha   90.00
_cell.angle_beta   90.00
_cell.angle_gamma   90.00
#
_symmetry.space_group_name_H-M   'P 1'
#
loop_
_entity.id
_entity.type
_entity.pdbx_description
1 polymer ?
#
loop_
_entity_poly.entity_id
_entity_poly.type
_entity_poly.pdbx_seq_one_letter_code
_entity_poly.pdbx_strand_id
1 'polypeptide(L)' 'MKKDTAIVMSCHEHDVPGTWRINLKWQGNHEISDFDLERLGAVQRSEAETEHTGYVIVKSRANPNTGDTIPARK' A
#
# COMPACT_ATOMS: atom_id res chain seq x y z
N MET A 1 -13.23 -5.78 -16.88
CA MET A 1 -13.51 -4.73 -15.88
C MET A 1 -12.34 -4.66 -14.94
N LYS A 2 -11.68 -3.51 -14.87
CA LYS A 2 -10.42 -3.29 -14.16
C LYS A 2 -10.66 -3.56 -12.68
N LYS A 3 -9.81 -4.37 -12.04
CA LYS A 3 -9.91 -4.57 -10.59
C LYS A 3 -9.35 -3.30 -9.97
N ASP A 4 -10.23 -2.47 -9.41
CA ASP A 4 -9.91 -1.26 -8.64
C ASP A 4 -9.20 -1.65 -7.34
N THR A 5 -8.01 -2.21 -7.49
CA THR A 5 -7.21 -2.81 -6.42
C THR A 5 -5.73 -2.53 -6.64
N ALA A 6 -5.04 -2.14 -5.58
CA ALA A 6 -3.59 -2.20 -5.51
C ALA A 6 -3.14 -3.59 -5.03
N ILE A 7 -1.95 -4.01 -5.44
CA ILE A 7 -1.31 -5.28 -5.07
C ILE A 7 -0.05 -4.96 -4.29
N VAL A 8 0.15 -5.64 -3.17
CA VAL A 8 1.40 -5.56 -2.39
C VAL A 8 2.51 -6.28 -3.12
N MET A 9 3.53 -5.54 -3.54
CA MET A 9 4.67 -6.06 -4.30
C MET A 9 5.81 -6.49 -3.38
N SER A 10 6.08 -5.72 -2.32
CA SER A 10 7.08 -6.06 -1.31
C SER A 10 6.83 -5.33 0.00
N CYS A 11 7.38 -5.88 1.08
CA CYS A 11 7.30 -5.35 2.43
C CYS A 11 8.70 -5.30 3.04
N HIS A 12 9.07 -4.16 3.62
CA HIS A 12 10.34 -3.98 4.30
C HIS A 12 10.10 -3.29 5.64
N GLU A 13 10.78 -3.73 6.70
CA GLU A 13 10.83 -2.93 7.92
C GLU A 13 11.43 -1.56 7.59
N HIS A 14 10.80 -0.51 8.12
CA HIS A 14 11.24 0.87 7.94
C HIS A 14 11.82 1.38 9.26
N ASP A 15 12.69 2.38 9.19
CA ASP A 15 13.62 2.93 10.20
C ASP A 15 13.18 2.94 11.68
N VAL A 16 11.87 2.87 11.97
CA VAL A 16 11.29 2.73 13.30
C VAL A 16 10.72 1.30 13.51
N PRO A 17 11.06 0.62 14.61
CA PRO A 17 10.52 -0.71 14.91
C PRO A 17 8.99 -0.78 14.85
N GLY A 18 8.47 -1.82 14.18
CA GLY A 18 7.03 -1.99 13.96
C GLY A 18 6.44 -1.08 12.89
N THR A 19 7.28 -0.37 12.12
CA THR A 19 6.86 0.32 10.90
C THR A 19 7.35 -0.42 9.66
N TRP A 20 6.51 -0.41 8.62
CA TRP A 20 6.75 -1.14 7.39
C TRP A 20 6.58 -0.20 6.21
N ARG A 21 7.56 -0.21 5.30
CA ARG A 21 7.37 0.31 3.93
C ARG A 21 6.81 -0.81 3.08
N ILE A 22 5.62 -0.59 2.55
CA ILE A 22 4.89 -1.52 1.70
C ILE A 22 4.82 -0.91 0.31
N ASN A 23 5.45 -1.56 -0.66
CA ASN A 23 5.45 -1.12 -2.05
C ASN A 23 4.23 -1.70 -2.76
N LEU A 24 3.52 -0.85 -3.50
CA LEU A 24 2.24 -1.15 -4.12
C LEU A 24 2.32 -0.97 -5.64
N LYS A 25 1.53 -1.77 -6.35
CA LYS A 25 1.28 -1.61 -7.79
C LYS A 25 -0.20 -1.69 -8.07
N TRP A 26 -0.70 -0.81 -8.94
CA TRP A 26 -2.09 -0.82 -9.39
C TRP A 26 -2.18 -0.68 -10.91
N GLN A 27 -3.39 -0.71 -11.44
CA GLN A 27 -3.69 -0.47 -12.85
C GLN A 27 -4.86 0.48 -12.98
N GLY A 28 -4.92 1.19 -14.11
CA GLY A 28 -5.97 2.16 -14.36
C GLY A 28 -5.59 3.55 -13.87
N ASN A 29 -6.56 4.46 -13.97
CA ASN A 29 -6.38 5.86 -13.60
C ASN A 29 -6.79 6.03 -12.13
N HIS A 30 -5.86 5.67 -11.24
CA HIS A 30 -6.02 5.77 -9.79
C HIS A 30 -4.78 6.44 -9.21
N GLU A 31 -4.98 7.29 -8.21
CA GLU A 31 -3.93 7.76 -7.31
C GLU A 31 -3.78 6.79 -6.13
N ILE A 32 -2.62 6.82 -5.45
CA ILE A 32 -2.39 5.94 -4.30
C ILE A 32 -3.40 6.19 -3.15
N SER A 33 -3.90 7.42 -3.04
CA SER A 33 -4.94 7.83 -2.08
C SER A 33 -6.29 7.18 -2.33
N ASP A 34 -6.52 6.66 -3.54
CA ASP A 34 -7.79 6.01 -3.89
C ASP A 34 -7.92 4.64 -3.22
N PHE A 35 -6.83 4.06 -2.69
CA PHE A 35 -6.85 2.75 -2.04
C PHE A 35 -7.08 2.83 -0.52
N ASP A 36 -7.70 1.79 0.03
CA ASP A 36 -7.96 1.63 1.46
C ASP A 36 -6.69 1.17 2.21
N LEU A 37 -5.69 2.05 2.26
CA LEU A 37 -4.37 1.79 2.84
C LEU A 37 -4.43 1.50 4.35
N GLU A 38 -5.48 1.93 5.04
CA GLU A 38 -5.67 1.73 6.48
C GLU A 38 -5.83 0.25 6.85
N ARG A 39 -6.21 -0.60 5.90
CA ARG A 39 -6.24 -2.06 6.08
C ARG A 39 -4.87 -2.67 6.33
N LEU A 40 -3.80 -1.99 5.95
CA LEU A 40 -2.42 -2.44 6.16
C LEU A 40 -1.89 -2.04 7.56
N GLY A 41 -2.57 -1.13 8.26
CA GLY A 41 -2.17 -0.60 9.55
C GLY A 41 -2.36 0.91 9.64
N ALA A 42 -1.79 1.51 10.69
CA ALA A 42 -1.86 2.95 10.89
C ALA A 42 -0.92 3.68 9.91
N VAL A 43 -1.50 4.26 8.85
CA VAL A 43 -0.78 4.98 7.80
C VAL A 43 -0.04 6.19 8.40
N GLN A 44 1.26 6.25 8.16
CA GLN A 44 2.12 7.38 8.52
C GLN A 44 2.39 8.28 7.31
N ARG A 45 2.60 7.67 6.13
CA ARG A 45 2.88 8.36 4.87
C ARG A 45 2.50 7.45 3.70
N SER A 46 2.06 8.04 2.60
CA SER A 46 1.92 7.36 1.31
C SER A 46 2.38 8.28 0.20
N GLU A 47 2.96 7.71 -0.86
CA GLU A 47 3.44 8.48 -2.00
C GLU A 47 3.40 7.64 -3.27
N ALA A 48 2.97 8.26 -4.37
CA ALA A 48 3.08 7.68 -5.69
C ALA A 48 4.52 7.89 -6.21
N GLU A 49 5.16 6.81 -6.66
CA GLU A 49 6.49 6.86 -7.28
C GLU A 49 6.38 6.95 -8.80
N THR A 50 5.33 6.35 -9.38
CA THR A 50 4.96 6.45 -10.80
C THR A 50 3.44 6.55 -10.93
N GLU A 51 2.93 6.60 -12.16
CA GLU A 51 1.47 6.53 -12.45
C GLU A 51 0.80 5.27 -11.86
N HIS A 52 1.55 4.19 -11.67
CA HIS A 52 0.98 2.87 -11.33
C HIS A 52 1.69 2.17 -10.16
N THR A 53 2.63 2.84 -9.51
CA THR A 53 3.38 2.31 -8.37
C THR A 53 3.60 3.38 -7.32
N GLY A 54 3.74 2.94 -6.09
CA GLY A 54 4.06 3.82 -4.98
C GLY A 54 4.29 3.00 -3.72
N TYR A 55 4.36 3.69 -2.59
CA TYR A 55 4.54 3.03 -1.31
C TYR A 55 3.69 3.66 -0.22
N VAL A 56 3.43 2.87 0.81
CA VAL A 56 2.85 3.34 2.07
C VAL A 56 3.75 2.90 3.22
N ILE A 57 3.98 3.82 4.15
CA ILE A 57 4.61 3.54 5.44
C ILE A 57 3.49 3.40 6.45
N VAL A 58 3.39 2.23 7.08
CA VAL A 58 2.38 1.94 8.11
C VAL A 58 3.04 1.50 9.39
N LYS A 59 2.43 1.82 10.52
CA LYS A 59 2.69 1.15 11.78
C LYS A 59 1.72 -0.02 11.93
N SER A 60 2.23 -1.24 12.00
CA SER A 60 1.43 -2.46 12.10
C SER A 60 1.98 -3.39 13.17
N ARG A 61 1.08 -4.08 13.87
CA ARG A 61 1.43 -5.15 14.81
C ARG A 61 1.61 -6.50 14.10
N ALA A 62 1.20 -6.60 12.84
CA ALA A 62 1.30 -7.80 12.03
C ALA A 62 2.20 -7.55 10.82
N ASN A 63 2.89 -8.61 10.37
CA ASN A 63 3.73 -8.54 9.19
C ASN A 63 2.83 -8.50 7.94
N PRO A 64 2.96 -7.45 7.09
CA PRO A 64 2.21 -7.38 5.83
C PRO A 64 2.69 -8.44 4.84
N ASN A 65 1.78 -9.02 4.05
CA ASN A 65 2.11 -10.10 3.12
C ASN A 65 2.20 -9.59 1.67
N THR A 66 3.26 -10.01 0.97
CA THR A 66 3.36 -9.83 -0.48
C THR A 66 2.23 -10.60 -1.19
N GLY A 67 1.64 -9.98 -2.21
CA GLY A 67 0.53 -10.54 -2.99
C GLY A 67 -0.86 -10.18 -2.45
N ASP A 68 -0.96 -9.59 -1.25
CA ASP A 68 -2.23 -9.08 -0.73
C ASP A 68 -2.79 -7.99 -1.65
N THR A 69 -4.12 -7.91 -1.72
CA THR A 69 -4.82 -6.91 -2.53
C THR A 69 -5.53 -5.91 -1.64
N ILE A 70 -5.45 -4.64 -2.04
CA ILE A 70 -6.03 -3.51 -1.33
C ILE A 70 -7.08 -2.91 -2.24
N PRO A 71 -8.37 -2.92 -1.85
CA PRO A 71 -9.41 -2.34 -2.69
C PRO A 71 -9.30 -0.82 -2.72
N ALA A 72 -9.87 -0.22 -3.77
CA ALA A 72 -10.22 1.18 -3.77
C ALA A 72 -11.21 1.50 -2.63
N ARG A 73 -11.13 2.72 -2.11
CA ARG A 73 -12.10 3.29 -1.17
C ARG A 73 -13.46 3.39 -1.88
N LYS A 74 -14.55 3.23 -1.10
CA LYS A 74 -15.92 3.45 -1.58
C LYS A 74 -16.29 4.92 -1.54
#